data_AF-A0A3E0R3M3-F1
#
_entry.id   AF-A0A3E0R3M3-F1
#
_cell.length_a   1.000
_cell.length_b   1.000
_cell.length_c   1.000
_cell.angle_alpha   90.00
_cell.angle_beta   90.00
_cell.angle_gamma   90.00
#
_symmetry.space_group_name_H-M   'P 1'
#
loop_
_entity.id
_entity.type
_entity.pdbx_description
1 polymer ?
#
loop_
_entity_poly.entity_id
_entity_poly.type
_entity_poly.pdbx_seq_one_letter_code
_entity_poly.pdbx_strand_id
1 'polypeptide(L)'
;MIQATKKNATGFLNILKDSNVGYSLGSDNFHGIRKGSLIQLEGDPSFVTISNTTRKDFCFKFEKVEDKKLLIKQDIQAKLAVGDFVSIKIPRFEALGLSGLIERGEKYNVGDIVQISEGNPTLDVVTNKLNDTSFEVAAVDENGAIIKLRLKSKGEYYEAPQEECWLEGGEGQGARISLDFQECIEKKKVEKQIVKIERSPSFTFVTLDTNFAYEIEKSELEFGKWEITLSANHFQKDGVYGYSLLSNFTPNLNFPLLPENTLDPISIYNRTILQLDKQMYDLKQQIDWLKSKI
;
A
#
# COMPACT_ATOMS: atom_id res chain seq x y z
N MET A 1 -12.81 39.70 -21.88
CA MET A 1 -12.26 38.33 -21.84
C MET A 1 -11.51 38.22 -20.52
N ILE A 2 -12.15 37.66 -19.49
CA ILE A 2 -11.53 37.54 -18.16
C ILE A 2 -10.59 36.33 -18.23
N GLN A 3 -9.29 36.58 -18.33
CA GLN A 3 -8.30 35.52 -18.14
C GLN A 3 -8.34 35.14 -16.66
N ALA A 4 -8.97 33.99 -16.37
CA ALA A 4 -8.88 33.37 -15.07
C ALA A 4 -7.39 33.06 -14.81
N THR A 5 -6.78 33.79 -13.89
CA THR A 5 -5.45 33.47 -13.37
C THR A 5 -5.46 32.04 -12.83
N LYS A 6 -4.70 31.18 -13.51
CA LYS A 6 -4.55 29.75 -13.24
C LYS A 6 -4.16 29.57 -11.77
N LYS A 7 -5.13 29.16 -10.95
CA LYS A 7 -4.96 28.89 -9.52
C LYS A 7 -4.15 27.61 -9.36
N ASN A 8 -3.23 27.59 -8.39
CA ASN A 8 -2.39 26.43 -8.06
C ASN A 8 -3.24 25.16 -7.96
N ALA A 9 -2.77 24.07 -8.59
CA ALA A 9 -3.45 22.78 -8.59
C ALA A 9 -3.70 22.34 -7.14
N THR A 10 -4.92 21.88 -6.85
CA THR A 10 -5.35 21.37 -5.53
C THR A 10 -4.96 19.89 -5.34
N GLY A 11 -3.91 19.44 -6.02
CA GLY A 11 -3.47 18.04 -6.09
C GLY A 11 -3.25 17.58 -7.54
N PHE A 12 -2.91 16.30 -7.67
CA PHE A 12 -2.69 15.60 -8.92
C PHE A 12 -3.57 14.34 -9.02
N LEU A 13 -4.05 14.08 -10.23
CA LEU A 13 -4.87 12.92 -10.56
C LEU A 13 -4.19 12.10 -11.65
N ASN A 14 -3.96 10.81 -11.41
CA ASN A 14 -3.53 9.87 -12.44
C ASN A 14 -4.77 9.24 -13.10
N ILE A 15 -4.94 9.47 -14.40
CA ILE A 15 -6.10 9.00 -15.16
C ILE A 15 -5.66 8.52 -16.55
N LEU A 16 -6.30 7.46 -17.03
CA LEU A 16 -6.08 6.93 -18.38
C LEU A 16 -6.99 7.63 -19.38
N LYS A 17 -6.53 7.69 -20.63
CA LYS A 17 -7.35 8.05 -21.77
C LYS A 17 -8.55 7.11 -21.86
N ASP A 18 -9.69 7.68 -22.22
CA ASP A 18 -10.98 7.03 -22.37
C ASP A 18 -11.51 6.39 -21.06
N SER A 19 -10.93 6.72 -19.91
CA SER A 19 -11.40 6.34 -18.57
C SER A 19 -12.15 7.49 -17.90
N ASN A 20 -13.19 7.19 -17.14
CA ASN A 20 -13.81 8.14 -16.20
C ASN A 20 -13.34 7.93 -14.76
N VAL A 21 -12.35 7.06 -14.52
CA VAL A 21 -11.82 6.76 -13.20
C VAL A 21 -10.39 7.26 -13.10
N GLY A 22 -10.11 8.07 -12.08
CA GLY A 22 -8.78 8.55 -11.75
C GLY A 22 -8.39 8.24 -10.31
N TYR A 23 -7.09 8.23 -10.04
CA TYR A 23 -6.53 7.95 -8.72
C TYR A 23 -5.69 9.12 -8.23
N SER A 24 -5.79 9.43 -6.94
CA SER A 24 -4.96 10.44 -6.29
C SER A 24 -3.47 10.09 -6.39
N LEU A 25 -2.61 11.09 -6.34
CA LEU A 25 -1.16 10.90 -6.29
C LEU A 25 -0.61 11.21 -4.88
N GLY A 26 0.32 10.39 -4.40
CA GLY A 26 1.00 10.64 -3.12
C GLY A 26 0.03 10.77 -1.95
N SER A 27 0.11 11.86 -1.20
CA SER A 27 -0.70 12.12 0.00
C SER A 27 -2.01 12.88 -0.26
N ASP A 28 -2.40 13.07 -1.53
CA ASP A 28 -3.64 13.77 -1.86
C ASP A 28 -4.85 13.10 -1.22
N ASN A 29 -5.70 13.93 -0.62
CA ASN A 29 -6.81 13.48 0.21
C ASN A 29 -8.14 13.97 -0.36
N PHE A 30 -8.97 13.04 -0.85
CA PHE A 30 -10.29 13.36 -1.39
C PHE A 30 -11.39 13.29 -0.32
N HIS A 31 -11.02 13.16 0.95
CA HIS A 31 -11.97 13.21 2.05
C HIS A 31 -12.74 14.55 2.05
N GLY A 32 -14.07 14.46 2.05
CA GLY A 32 -14.96 15.62 2.06
C GLY A 32 -15.34 16.16 0.67
N ILE A 33 -14.76 15.66 -0.42
CA ILE A 33 -15.26 15.93 -1.76
C ILE A 33 -16.63 15.26 -1.91
N ARG A 34 -17.65 16.06 -2.25
CA ARG A 34 -19.03 15.57 -2.36
C ARG A 34 -19.33 15.13 -3.79
N LYS A 35 -20.20 14.12 -3.93
CA LYS A 35 -20.85 13.84 -5.22
C LYS A 35 -21.53 15.10 -5.75
N GLY A 36 -21.38 15.37 -7.04
CA GLY A 36 -21.85 16.60 -7.70
C GLY A 36 -20.83 17.73 -7.72
N SER A 37 -19.70 17.60 -6.99
CA SER A 37 -18.59 18.55 -7.10
C SER A 37 -18.08 18.62 -8.54
N LEU A 38 -17.55 19.77 -8.95
CA LEU A 38 -16.96 19.94 -10.27
C LEU A 38 -15.44 19.88 -10.19
N ILE A 39 -14.81 19.17 -11.11
CA ILE A 39 -13.36 19.08 -11.24
C ILE A 39 -12.94 19.51 -12.64
N GLN A 40 -11.90 20.32 -12.72
CA GLN A 40 -11.25 20.66 -13.98
C GLN A 40 -9.81 20.15 -13.95
N LEU A 41 -9.48 19.27 -14.88
CA LEU A 41 -8.13 18.78 -15.10
C LEU A 41 -7.31 19.80 -15.88
N GLU A 42 -6.01 19.84 -15.60
CA GLU A 42 -5.09 20.71 -16.31
C GLU A 42 -5.09 20.39 -17.82
N GLY A 43 -5.27 21.43 -18.64
CA GLY A 43 -5.38 21.30 -20.09
C GLY A 43 -6.81 21.08 -20.60
N ASP A 44 -7.75 20.65 -19.74
CA ASP A 44 -9.16 20.55 -20.11
C ASP A 44 -9.86 21.92 -19.98
N PRO A 45 -10.58 22.39 -21.02
CA PRO A 45 -11.23 23.70 -20.99
C PRO A 45 -12.51 23.71 -20.13
N SER A 46 -13.06 22.54 -19.80
CA SER A 46 -14.36 22.40 -19.13
C SER A 46 -14.26 21.64 -17.82
N PHE A 47 -15.15 21.97 -16.89
CA PHE A 47 -15.38 21.17 -15.70
C PHE A 47 -16.15 19.88 -16.01
N VAL A 48 -15.83 18.82 -15.28
CA VAL A 48 -16.55 17.55 -15.28
C VAL A 48 -17.12 17.31 -13.88
N THR A 49 -18.30 16.69 -13.80
CA THR A 49 -18.93 16.38 -12.52
C THR A 49 -18.30 15.15 -11.88
N ILE A 50 -18.08 15.20 -10.59
CA ILE A 50 -17.63 14.08 -9.77
C ILE A 50 -18.85 13.25 -9.37
N SER A 51 -18.91 12.02 -9.88
CA SER A 51 -19.98 11.07 -9.61
C SER A 51 -19.79 10.34 -8.28
N ASN A 52 -18.52 10.06 -7.91
CA ASN A 52 -18.17 9.34 -6.69
C ASN A 52 -16.72 9.59 -6.26
N THR A 53 -16.44 9.42 -4.98
CA THR A 53 -15.10 9.42 -4.38
C THR A 53 -15.01 8.33 -3.33
N THR A 54 -14.04 7.43 -3.44
CA THR A 54 -13.87 6.33 -2.49
C THR A 54 -12.41 6.08 -2.21
N ARG A 55 -12.07 5.67 -0.98
CA ARG A 55 -10.73 5.17 -0.68
C ARG A 55 -10.68 3.68 -1.02
N LYS A 56 -9.65 3.27 -1.76
CA LYS A 56 -9.39 1.88 -2.12
C LYS A 56 -8.00 1.49 -1.67
N ASP A 57 -7.92 0.31 -1.08
CA ASP A 57 -6.66 -0.34 -0.75
C ASP A 57 -6.36 -1.40 -1.81
N PHE A 58 -5.12 -1.40 -2.29
CA PHE A 58 -4.63 -2.30 -3.30
C PHE A 58 -3.55 -3.18 -2.71
N CYS A 59 -3.56 -4.46 -3.10
CA CYS A 59 -2.54 -5.43 -2.75
C CYS A 59 -2.17 -6.21 -4.01
N PHE A 60 -0.87 -6.26 -4.33
CA PHE A 60 -0.34 -6.98 -5.48
C PHE A 60 0.82 -7.86 -5.05
N LYS A 61 0.85 -9.10 -5.54
CA LYS A 61 2.02 -9.96 -5.42
C LYS A 61 3.10 -9.49 -6.40
N PHE A 62 4.35 -9.53 -5.98
CA PHE A 62 5.50 -9.18 -6.81
C PHE A 62 6.61 -10.24 -6.71
N GLU A 63 7.47 -10.22 -7.72
CA GLU A 63 8.76 -10.93 -7.76
C GLU A 63 9.87 -9.89 -7.87
N LYS A 64 10.93 -10.01 -7.07
CA LYS A 64 12.13 -9.18 -7.17
C LYS A 64 12.89 -9.57 -8.44
N VAL A 65 13.35 -8.58 -9.19
CA VAL A 65 14.18 -8.79 -10.40
C VAL A 65 15.55 -8.14 -10.23
N GLU A 66 15.60 -7.02 -9.51
CA GLU A 66 16.83 -6.34 -9.09
C GLU A 66 16.59 -5.75 -7.68
N ASP A 67 17.64 -5.28 -7.00
CA ASP A 67 17.56 -4.76 -5.62
C ASP A 67 16.54 -3.64 -5.40
N LYS A 68 16.22 -2.89 -6.46
CA LYS A 68 15.20 -1.84 -6.45
C LYS A 68 14.04 -2.12 -7.39
N LYS A 69 14.04 -3.24 -8.13
CA LYS A 69 13.11 -3.47 -9.23
C LYS A 69 12.22 -4.67 -8.95
N LEU A 70 10.92 -4.41 -8.90
CA LEU A 70 9.88 -5.40 -8.66
C LEU A 70 9.09 -5.66 -9.96
N LEU A 71 8.72 -6.92 -10.19
CA LEU A 71 7.84 -7.38 -11.25
C LEU A 71 6.48 -7.76 -10.67
N ILE A 72 5.42 -7.11 -11.15
CA ILE A 72 4.04 -7.46 -10.89
C ILE A 72 3.47 -8.09 -12.17
N LYS A 73 3.02 -9.35 -12.10
CA LYS A 73 2.54 -10.13 -13.27
C LYS A 73 1.11 -9.78 -13.69
N GLN A 74 0.81 -8.48 -13.74
CA GLN A 74 -0.44 -7.93 -14.25
C GLN A 74 -0.27 -6.44 -14.58
N ASP A 75 -1.19 -5.92 -15.40
CA ASP A 75 -1.34 -4.49 -15.58
C ASP A 75 -2.03 -3.86 -14.36
N ILE A 76 -1.35 -2.93 -13.69
CA ILE A 76 -1.89 -2.17 -12.55
C ILE A 76 -2.51 -0.83 -12.99
N GLN A 77 -2.50 -0.53 -14.30
CA GLN A 77 -3.12 0.64 -14.92
C GLN A 77 -2.69 1.96 -14.24
N ALA A 78 -3.62 2.90 -14.06
CA ALA A 78 -3.41 4.17 -13.38
C ALA A 78 -3.44 4.08 -11.84
N LYS A 79 -3.60 2.89 -11.25
CA LYS A 79 -3.72 2.73 -9.78
C LYS A 79 -2.44 3.15 -9.07
N LEU A 80 -1.29 2.95 -9.70
CA LEU A 80 0.01 3.30 -9.15
C LEU A 80 0.73 4.27 -10.07
N ALA A 81 1.48 5.21 -9.52
CA ALA A 81 2.19 6.27 -10.23
C ALA A 81 3.53 6.58 -9.56
N VAL A 82 4.40 7.29 -10.29
CA VAL A 82 5.69 7.75 -9.76
C VAL A 82 5.44 8.75 -8.64
N GLY A 83 6.18 8.61 -7.53
CA GLY A 83 6.06 9.43 -6.33
C GLY A 83 5.17 8.83 -5.25
N ASP A 84 4.39 7.79 -5.56
CA ASP A 84 3.57 7.10 -4.56
C ASP A 84 4.42 6.33 -3.54
N PHE A 85 3.87 6.22 -2.32
CA PHE A 85 4.41 5.37 -1.27
C PHE A 85 3.69 4.04 -1.24
N VAL A 86 4.46 2.97 -1.05
CA VAL A 86 3.97 1.60 -0.97
C VAL A 86 4.52 0.93 0.29
N SER A 87 3.68 0.14 0.93
CA SER A 87 4.05 -0.73 2.04
C SER A 87 4.34 -2.13 1.50
N ILE A 88 5.57 -2.59 1.64
CA ILE A 88 5.95 -3.95 1.32
C ILE A 88 5.82 -4.81 2.57
N LYS A 89 5.05 -5.88 2.46
CA LYS A 89 4.97 -6.91 3.49
C LYS A 89 6.22 -7.76 3.43
N ILE A 90 6.82 -8.03 4.56
CA ILE A 90 7.94 -8.96 4.68
C ILE A 90 7.42 -10.18 5.43
N PRO A 91 7.31 -11.34 4.77
CA PRO A 91 6.93 -12.57 5.46
C PRO A 91 8.02 -12.88 6.50
N ARG A 92 7.57 -13.46 7.62
CA ARG A 92 8.45 -13.90 8.68
C ARG A 92 7.99 -15.27 9.10
N PHE A 93 8.94 -16.15 9.37
CA PHE A 93 8.69 -17.51 9.83
C PHE A 93 9.41 -17.73 11.15
N GLU A 94 8.77 -18.44 12.08
CA GLU A 94 9.39 -18.87 13.32
C GLU A 94 9.22 -20.37 13.51
N ALA A 95 10.17 -21.02 14.19
CA ALA A 95 10.03 -22.42 14.55
C ALA A 95 8.90 -22.59 15.58
N LEU A 96 8.00 -23.52 15.32
CA LEU A 96 6.95 -23.94 16.25
C LEU A 96 7.52 -24.81 17.36
N GLY A 97 8.42 -25.72 17.00
CA GLY A 97 9.04 -26.67 17.91
C GLY A 97 9.76 -27.80 17.19
N LEU A 98 10.38 -28.66 17.97
CA LEU A 98 11.04 -29.87 17.49
C LEU A 98 10.01 -30.96 17.20
N SER A 99 9.91 -31.36 15.93
CA SER A 99 8.99 -32.41 15.48
C SER A 99 9.64 -33.80 15.62
N GLY A 100 10.96 -33.89 15.44
CA GLY A 100 11.71 -35.13 15.68
C GLY A 100 13.23 -35.01 15.58
N LEU A 101 13.93 -36.01 16.11
CA LEU A 101 15.36 -36.24 15.89
C LEU A 101 15.50 -37.32 14.81
N ILE A 102 16.04 -36.95 13.64
CA ILE A 102 16.23 -37.86 12.50
C ILE A 102 17.57 -38.59 12.66
N GLU A 103 18.64 -37.82 12.84
CA GLU A 103 19.98 -38.33 13.14
C GLU A 103 20.48 -37.67 14.43
N ARG A 104 21.00 -38.49 15.34
CA ARG A 104 21.41 -38.04 16.68
C ARG A 104 22.84 -37.49 16.72
N GLY A 105 23.61 -37.71 15.64
CA GLY A 105 25.03 -37.39 15.57
C GLY A 105 25.88 -38.09 16.63
N GLU A 106 27.07 -37.57 16.86
CA GLU A 106 28.03 -38.10 17.84
C GLU A 106 28.80 -36.97 18.54
N LYS A 107 29.38 -37.28 19.71
CA LYS A 107 30.30 -36.40 20.47
C LYS A 107 29.72 -35.08 20.97
N TYR A 108 28.40 -34.97 21.09
CA TYR A 108 27.78 -33.84 21.80
C TYR A 108 27.89 -34.00 23.31
N ASN A 109 27.94 -32.87 24.01
CA ASN A 109 27.87 -32.82 25.47
C ASN A 109 26.56 -32.16 25.94
N VAL A 110 26.12 -32.52 27.15
CA VAL A 110 25.01 -31.82 27.80
C VAL A 110 25.39 -30.36 28.05
N GLY A 111 24.56 -29.43 27.59
CA GLY A 111 24.80 -27.99 27.66
C GLY A 111 25.28 -27.37 26.35
N ASP A 112 25.66 -28.19 25.35
CA ASP A 112 26.03 -27.69 24.03
C ASP A 112 24.88 -26.89 23.41
N ILE A 113 25.22 -25.74 22.80
CA ILE A 113 24.28 -24.93 22.02
C ILE A 113 24.49 -25.25 20.55
N VAL A 114 23.43 -25.74 19.93
CA VAL A 114 23.38 -26.08 18.51
C VAL A 114 22.31 -25.25 17.82
N GLN A 115 22.54 -24.89 16.57
CA GLN A 115 21.68 -24.03 15.76
C GLN A 115 21.48 -24.67 14.39
N ILE A 116 20.37 -24.34 13.73
CA ILE A 116 20.14 -24.81 12.37
C ILE A 116 20.96 -23.97 11.37
N SER A 117 21.43 -24.61 10.31
CA SER A 117 22.30 -23.97 9.30
C SER A 117 21.55 -23.51 8.05
N GLU A 118 20.33 -24.02 7.86
CA GLU A 118 19.51 -23.83 6.67
C GLU A 118 18.51 -22.69 6.81
N GLY A 119 17.93 -22.28 5.68
CA GLY A 119 16.97 -21.18 5.59
C GLY A 119 17.65 -19.82 5.46
N ASN A 120 16.85 -18.75 5.60
CA ASN A 120 17.34 -17.38 5.55
C ASN A 120 16.91 -16.60 6.81
N PRO A 121 17.71 -16.66 7.89
CA PRO A 121 17.41 -16.00 9.15
C PRO A 121 17.44 -14.47 9.04
N THR A 122 16.64 -13.82 9.85
CA THR A 122 16.68 -12.36 9.99
C THR A 122 17.91 -11.91 10.77
N LEU A 123 18.39 -10.71 10.46
CA LEU A 123 19.50 -10.09 11.18
C LEU A 123 18.98 -9.19 12.31
N ASP A 124 19.45 -9.42 13.54
CA ASP A 124 19.30 -8.45 14.62
C ASP A 124 20.23 -7.25 14.36
N VAL A 125 19.61 -6.09 14.13
CA VAL A 125 20.31 -4.84 13.80
C VAL A 125 21.15 -4.33 14.98
N VAL A 126 20.82 -4.70 16.22
CA VAL A 126 21.55 -4.24 17.41
C VAL A 126 22.81 -5.07 17.63
N THR A 127 22.68 -6.40 17.52
CA THR A 127 23.79 -7.33 17.81
C THR A 127 24.59 -7.74 16.58
N ASN A 128 24.07 -7.45 15.39
CA ASN A 128 24.59 -7.89 14.09
C ASN A 128 24.77 -9.42 14.02
N LYS A 129 23.86 -10.16 14.67
CA LYS A 129 23.80 -11.62 14.66
C LYS A 129 22.53 -12.10 13.98
N LEU A 130 22.62 -13.27 13.36
CA LEU A 130 21.47 -13.95 12.78
C LEU A 130 20.56 -14.47 13.90
N ASN A 131 19.26 -14.33 13.70
CA ASN A 131 18.23 -14.81 14.61
C ASN A 131 17.90 -16.27 14.31
N ASP A 132 18.89 -17.15 14.48
CA ASP A 132 18.74 -18.57 14.22
C ASP A 132 17.93 -19.28 15.31
N THR A 133 17.33 -20.39 14.90
CA THR A 133 16.70 -21.35 15.80
C THR A 133 17.82 -22.10 16.48
N SER A 134 17.82 -22.07 17.82
CA SER A 134 18.85 -22.74 18.60
C SER A 134 18.24 -23.64 19.67
N PHE A 135 18.97 -24.70 19.94
CA PHE A 135 18.66 -25.71 20.94
C PHE A 135 19.84 -25.89 21.87
N GLU A 136 19.53 -26.32 23.08
CA GLU A 136 20.52 -26.81 24.02
C GLU A 136 20.38 -28.32 24.16
N VAL A 137 21.51 -29.02 24.09
CA VAL A 137 21.58 -30.46 24.30
C VAL A 137 21.29 -30.75 25.77
N ALA A 138 20.14 -31.35 26.05
CA ALA A 138 19.67 -31.63 27.39
C ALA A 138 20.05 -33.04 27.88
N ALA A 139 20.28 -33.98 26.96
CA ALA A 139 20.72 -35.34 27.26
C ALA A 139 21.42 -35.98 26.05
N VAL A 140 22.47 -36.76 26.31
CA VAL A 140 23.22 -37.57 25.34
C VAL A 140 23.39 -39.00 25.83
N ASP A 141 23.67 -39.94 24.92
CA ASP A 141 24.07 -41.31 25.27
C ASP A 141 25.57 -41.46 25.53
N GLU A 142 26.04 -42.70 25.75
CA GLU A 142 27.46 -43.01 26.01
C GLU A 142 28.41 -42.63 24.87
N ASN A 143 27.90 -42.50 23.64
CA ASN A 143 28.68 -42.10 22.46
C ASN A 143 28.56 -40.59 22.16
N GLY A 144 27.86 -39.84 23.02
CA GLY A 144 27.57 -38.42 22.79
C GLY A 144 26.49 -38.19 21.72
N ALA A 145 25.66 -39.18 21.41
CA ALA A 145 24.54 -38.99 20.48
C ALA A 145 23.36 -38.32 21.21
N ILE A 146 22.73 -37.33 20.58
CA ILE A 146 21.68 -36.51 21.19
C ILE A 146 20.43 -37.35 21.48
N ILE A 147 20.01 -37.41 22.74
CA ILE A 147 18.74 -38.02 23.17
C ILE A 147 17.64 -36.96 23.28
N LYS A 148 17.99 -35.76 23.75
CA LYS A 148 17.00 -34.70 24.02
C LYS A 148 17.58 -33.32 23.76
N LEU A 149 16.80 -32.50 23.06
CA LEU A 149 17.04 -31.08 22.86
C LEU A 149 16.02 -30.24 23.61
N ARG A 150 16.45 -29.06 24.05
CA ARG A 150 15.60 -28.00 24.60
C ARG A 150 15.69 -26.79 23.69
N LEU A 151 14.56 -26.38 23.09
CA LEU A 151 14.49 -25.15 22.30
C LEU A 151 14.88 -23.95 23.17
N LYS A 152 15.91 -23.21 22.75
CA LYS A 152 16.39 -21.98 23.39
C LYS A 152 15.85 -20.74 22.68
N SER A 153 15.89 -20.74 21.35
CA SER A 153 15.40 -19.68 20.49
C SER A 153 14.61 -20.29 19.35
N LYS A 154 13.44 -19.72 19.03
CA LYS A 154 12.62 -20.11 17.87
C LYS A 154 13.19 -19.63 16.54
N GLY A 155 14.13 -18.68 16.58
CA GLY A 155 14.60 -17.95 15.42
C GLY A 155 13.49 -17.14 14.72
N GLU A 156 13.89 -16.30 13.76
CA GLU A 156 12.98 -15.58 12.87
C GLU A 156 13.62 -15.57 11.48
N TYR A 157 12.88 -15.98 10.44
CA TYR A 157 13.39 -16.19 9.08
C TYR A 157 12.58 -15.42 8.05
N TYR A 158 13.24 -14.92 7.01
CA TYR A 158 12.59 -14.41 5.79
C TYR A 158 12.12 -15.55 4.87
N GLU A 159 12.88 -16.64 4.85
CA GLU A 159 12.55 -17.88 4.16
C GLU A 159 12.78 -19.03 5.13
N ALA A 160 11.73 -19.79 5.43
CA ALA A 160 11.82 -20.91 6.34
C ALA A 160 12.77 -21.98 5.77
N PRO A 161 13.56 -22.64 6.63
CA PRO A 161 14.31 -23.83 6.27
C PRO A 161 13.40 -24.94 5.73
N GLN A 162 14.01 -25.96 5.14
CA GLN A 162 13.30 -27.21 4.83
C GLN A 162 12.92 -27.93 6.12
N GLU A 163 11.95 -28.84 6.03
CA GLU A 163 11.44 -29.59 7.20
C GLU A 163 12.56 -30.35 7.93
N GLU A 164 13.56 -30.84 7.21
CA GLU A 164 14.75 -31.47 7.79
C GLU A 164 15.93 -30.50 7.79
N CYS A 165 16.56 -30.29 8.94
CA CYS A 165 17.67 -29.36 9.13
C CYS A 165 18.86 -30.04 9.82
N TRP A 166 20.06 -29.72 9.37
CA TRP A 166 21.31 -30.04 10.06
C TRP A 166 21.53 -29.10 11.23
N LEU A 167 22.10 -29.65 12.30
CA LEU A 167 22.53 -28.89 13.45
C LEU A 167 24.02 -28.60 13.38
N GLU A 168 24.38 -27.33 13.60
CA GLU A 168 25.74 -26.84 13.72
C GLU A 168 25.98 -26.24 15.11
N GLY A 169 27.23 -26.26 15.58
CA GLY A 169 27.62 -25.79 16.91
C GLY A 169 27.82 -26.92 17.92
N GLY A 170 28.23 -26.56 19.14
CA GLY A 170 28.67 -27.53 20.15
C GLY A 170 29.99 -28.21 19.80
N GLU A 171 30.29 -29.33 20.48
CA GLU A 171 31.48 -30.16 20.21
C GLU A 171 31.21 -31.34 19.27
N GLY A 172 29.93 -31.69 19.08
CA GLY A 172 29.51 -32.81 18.26
C GLY A 172 29.32 -32.49 16.77
N GLN A 173 28.94 -33.50 16.00
CA GLN A 173 28.69 -33.37 14.56
C GLN A 173 27.61 -34.35 14.07
N GLY A 174 27.04 -34.05 12.90
CA GLY A 174 26.16 -34.98 12.16
C GLY A 174 24.78 -35.20 12.78
N ALA A 175 24.26 -34.22 13.53
CA ALA A 175 22.89 -34.29 14.03
C ALA A 175 21.92 -33.63 13.04
N ARG A 176 20.77 -34.26 12.84
CA ARG A 176 19.72 -33.80 11.92
C ARG A 176 18.36 -33.90 12.58
N ILE A 177 17.57 -32.86 12.44
CA ILE A 177 16.28 -32.71 13.10
C ILE A 177 15.17 -32.39 12.11
N SER A 178 13.94 -32.65 12.51
CA SER A 178 12.74 -32.19 11.82
C SER A 178 12.10 -31.05 12.60
N LEU A 179 11.78 -29.95 11.91
CA LEU A 179 11.19 -28.74 12.47
C LEU A 179 9.97 -28.27 11.68
N ASP A 180 8.92 -27.92 12.41
CA ASP A 180 7.78 -27.20 11.86
C ASP A 180 7.99 -25.69 11.97
N PHE A 181 7.72 -24.98 10.88
CA PHE A 181 7.75 -23.52 10.83
C PHE A 181 6.34 -22.98 10.59
N GLN A 182 6.03 -21.83 11.19
CA GLN A 182 4.82 -21.09 10.91
C GLN A 182 5.13 -19.67 10.43
N GLU A 183 4.31 -19.16 9.50
CA GLU A 183 4.34 -17.75 9.16
C GLU A 183 3.83 -16.92 10.36
N CYS A 184 4.61 -15.95 10.81
CA CYS A 184 4.22 -15.03 11.87
C CYS A 184 2.99 -14.22 11.43
N ILE A 185 2.03 -14.06 12.34
CA ILE A 185 0.81 -13.27 12.10
C ILE A 185 1.17 -11.79 11.85
N GLU A 186 2.15 -11.28 12.59
CA GLU A 186 2.63 -9.90 12.46
C GLU A 186 3.64 -9.78 11.33
N LYS A 187 3.16 -9.31 10.18
CA LYS A 187 4.02 -8.99 9.04
C LYS A 187 4.72 -7.66 9.26
N LYS A 188 6.05 -7.65 9.20
CA LYS A 188 6.82 -6.40 9.16
C LYS A 188 6.46 -5.67 7.87
N LYS A 189 6.10 -4.40 7.97
CA LYS A 189 5.86 -3.54 6.80
C LYS A 189 7.02 -2.56 6.65
N VAL A 190 7.51 -2.41 5.43
CA VAL A 190 8.50 -1.40 5.08
C VAL A 190 7.91 -0.49 4.03
N GLU A 191 7.91 0.81 4.31
CA GLU A 191 7.45 1.81 3.35
C GLU A 191 8.57 2.18 2.38
N LYS A 192 8.24 2.30 1.10
CA LYS A 192 9.15 2.66 0.01
C LYS A 192 8.47 3.63 -0.94
N GLN A 193 9.24 4.48 -1.60
CA GLN A 193 8.72 5.38 -2.63
C GLN A 193 8.99 4.82 -4.02
N ILE A 194 8.04 5.01 -4.95
CA ILE A 194 8.19 4.63 -6.35
C ILE A 194 8.87 5.74 -7.14
N VAL A 195 9.96 5.40 -7.82
CA VAL A 195 10.71 6.34 -8.67
C VAL A 195 10.49 6.11 -10.15
N LYS A 196 10.09 4.90 -10.56
CA LYS A 196 9.82 4.56 -11.97
C LYS A 196 8.79 3.45 -12.09
N ILE A 197 7.94 3.52 -13.11
CA ILE A 197 7.00 2.46 -13.48
C ILE A 197 7.11 2.20 -14.99
N GLU A 198 7.30 0.94 -15.37
CA GLU A 198 7.31 0.49 -16.77
C GLU A 198 6.12 -0.47 -16.96
N ARG A 199 5.16 -0.09 -17.81
CA ARG A 199 3.91 -0.84 -18.00
C ARG A 199 3.92 -1.62 -19.31
N SER A 200 3.38 -2.83 -19.25
CA SER A 200 3.09 -3.72 -20.37
C SER A 200 1.70 -4.33 -20.15
N PRO A 201 0.97 -4.73 -21.21
CA PRO A 201 -0.35 -5.36 -21.07
C PRO A 201 -0.39 -6.58 -20.14
N SER A 202 0.74 -7.28 -19.95
CA SER A 202 0.82 -8.50 -19.15
C SER A 202 1.59 -8.35 -17.84
N PHE A 203 2.31 -7.25 -17.64
CA PHE A 203 3.13 -7.05 -16.46
C PHE A 203 3.46 -5.59 -16.22
N THR A 204 3.82 -5.27 -14.98
CA THR A 204 4.32 -3.96 -14.59
C THR A 204 5.64 -4.10 -13.84
N PHE A 205 6.65 -3.34 -14.24
CA PHE A 205 7.84 -3.16 -13.42
C PHE A 205 7.73 -1.90 -12.59
N VAL A 206 8.08 -2.01 -11.31
CA VAL A 206 8.12 -0.90 -10.35
C VAL A 206 9.53 -0.77 -9.83
N THR A 207 10.12 0.42 -9.95
CA THR A 207 11.43 0.74 -9.35
C THR A 207 11.23 1.58 -8.09
N LEU A 208 11.87 1.17 -7.01
CA LEU A 208 11.85 1.81 -5.69
C LEU A 208 13.02 2.80 -5.54
N ASP A 209 12.87 3.74 -4.61
CA ASP A 209 13.89 4.74 -4.25
C ASP A 209 15.16 4.12 -3.64
N THR A 210 14.97 3.11 -2.80
CA THR A 210 16.01 2.46 -2.00
C THR A 210 15.96 0.94 -2.18
N ASN A 211 17.09 0.28 -1.88
CA ASN A 211 17.16 -1.17 -1.96
C ASN A 211 16.12 -1.78 -1.02
N PHE A 212 15.46 -2.81 -1.53
CA PHE A 212 14.65 -3.70 -0.73
C PHE A 212 15.51 -4.84 -0.19
N ALA A 213 15.11 -5.45 0.92
CA ALA A 213 15.90 -6.48 1.61
C ALA A 213 16.40 -7.52 0.61
N TYR A 214 17.70 -7.85 0.68
CA TYR A 214 18.34 -8.68 -0.34
C TYR A 214 17.73 -10.09 -0.38
N GLU A 215 17.18 -10.52 0.75
CA GLU A 215 16.62 -11.82 1.07
C GLU A 215 15.25 -12.09 0.48
N ILE A 216 14.51 -11.05 0.05
CA ILE A 216 13.10 -11.20 -0.30
C ILE A 216 12.93 -11.23 -1.81
N GLU A 217 12.75 -12.44 -2.33
CA GLU A 217 12.51 -12.67 -3.75
C GLU A 217 11.04 -12.49 -4.17
N LYS A 218 10.09 -12.76 -3.28
CA LYS A 218 8.65 -12.66 -3.57
C LYS A 218 7.89 -12.18 -2.35
N SER A 219 6.96 -11.25 -2.55
CA SER A 219 6.03 -10.83 -1.49
C SER A 219 4.83 -10.06 -2.03
N GLU A 220 4.15 -9.33 -1.15
CA GLU A 220 3.02 -8.45 -1.40
C GLU A 220 3.40 -6.98 -1.21
N LEU A 221 2.96 -6.16 -2.15
CA LEU A 221 3.03 -4.71 -2.13
C LEU A 221 1.62 -4.16 -1.92
N GLU A 222 1.48 -3.27 -0.95
CA GLU A 222 0.20 -2.67 -0.56
C GLU A 222 0.25 -1.15 -0.62
N PHE A 223 -0.85 -0.53 -1.02
CA PHE A 223 -1.01 0.92 -0.94
C PHE A 223 -2.48 1.31 -0.93
N GLY A 224 -2.79 2.43 -0.29
CA GLY A 224 -4.14 3.00 -0.28
C GLY A 224 -4.19 4.27 -1.11
N LYS A 225 -5.26 4.44 -1.89
CA LYS A 225 -5.50 5.65 -2.68
C LYS A 225 -6.94 6.09 -2.67
N TRP A 226 -7.13 7.38 -2.94
CA TRP A 226 -8.45 7.88 -3.30
C TRP A 226 -8.71 7.65 -4.78
N GLU A 227 -9.83 7.03 -5.08
CA GLU A 227 -10.40 6.89 -6.42
C GLU A 227 -11.49 7.95 -6.59
N ILE A 228 -11.46 8.65 -7.72
CA ILE A 228 -12.52 9.55 -8.16
C ILE A 228 -13.15 9.00 -9.44
N THR A 229 -14.48 9.01 -9.48
CA THR A 229 -15.25 8.66 -10.69
C THR A 229 -15.89 9.92 -11.25
N LEU A 230 -15.60 10.21 -12.51
CA LEU A 230 -16.12 11.33 -13.27
C LEU A 230 -17.43 10.96 -13.97
N SER A 231 -18.25 11.95 -14.30
CA SER A 231 -19.49 11.76 -15.07
C SER A 231 -19.25 11.56 -16.57
N ALA A 232 -18.04 11.81 -17.05
CA ALA A 232 -17.63 11.63 -18.43
C ALA A 232 -16.20 11.08 -18.49
N ASN A 233 -15.85 10.42 -19.60
CA ASN A 233 -14.51 9.92 -19.83
C ASN A 233 -13.53 11.08 -20.04
N HIS A 234 -12.30 10.88 -19.60
CA HIS A 234 -11.17 11.74 -19.90
C HIS A 234 -10.61 11.38 -21.27
N PHE A 235 -10.47 12.36 -22.17
CA PHE A 235 -10.07 12.10 -23.57
C PHE A 235 -8.62 12.49 -23.88
N GLN A 236 -7.91 13.12 -22.94
CA GLN A 236 -6.48 13.40 -23.13
C GLN A 236 -5.64 12.13 -22.92
N LYS A 237 -4.33 12.24 -23.14
CA LYS A 237 -3.40 11.12 -23.05
C LYS A 237 -3.37 10.55 -21.62
N ASP A 238 -2.93 9.31 -21.48
CA ASP A 238 -2.66 8.75 -20.16
C ASP A 238 -1.64 9.62 -19.41
N GLY A 239 -1.91 9.91 -18.14
CA GLY A 239 -0.95 10.67 -17.37
C GLY A 239 -1.47 11.19 -16.04
N VAL A 240 -0.59 11.98 -15.42
CA VAL A 240 -0.83 12.69 -14.17
C VAL A 240 -1.16 14.14 -14.52
N TYR A 241 -2.31 14.60 -14.06
CA TYR A 241 -2.83 15.93 -14.33
C TYR A 241 -3.04 16.68 -13.03
N GLY A 242 -2.58 17.93 -12.96
CA GLY A 242 -3.04 18.84 -11.92
C GLY A 242 -4.55 19.03 -12.04
N TYR A 243 -5.25 19.27 -10.94
CA TYR A 243 -6.68 19.57 -11.00
C TYR A 243 -7.05 20.77 -10.13
N SER A 244 -8.18 21.39 -10.46
CA SER A 244 -8.86 22.37 -9.63
C SER A 244 -10.27 21.88 -9.30
N LEU A 245 -10.72 22.15 -8.08
CA LEU A 245 -11.97 21.61 -7.56
C LEU A 245 -12.93 22.72 -7.12
N LEU A 246 -14.20 22.54 -7.45
CA LEU A 246 -15.31 23.38 -7.02
C LEU A 246 -16.25 22.54 -6.15
N SER A 247 -16.10 22.67 -4.84
CA SER A 247 -16.86 21.90 -3.82
C SER A 247 -17.95 22.71 -3.12
N ASN A 248 -17.96 24.03 -3.31
CA ASN A 248 -18.88 24.90 -2.60
C ASN A 248 -20.14 25.09 -3.45
N PHE A 249 -21.29 24.88 -2.82
CA PHE A 249 -22.59 24.98 -3.49
C PHE A 249 -23.59 25.72 -2.61
N THR A 250 -24.61 26.32 -3.22
CA THR A 250 -25.72 26.94 -2.49
C THR A 250 -26.56 25.90 -1.73
N PRO A 251 -27.19 26.27 -0.61
CA PRO A 251 -27.84 25.31 0.27
C PRO A 251 -29.12 24.68 -0.29
N ASN A 252 -29.85 25.37 -1.18
CA ASN A 252 -31.18 24.89 -1.60
C ASN A 252 -31.17 24.20 -2.97
N LEU A 253 -30.54 24.82 -3.97
CA LEU A 253 -30.54 24.37 -5.36
C LEU A 253 -29.17 23.84 -5.81
N ASN A 254 -28.17 23.81 -4.93
CA ASN A 254 -26.82 23.34 -5.19
C ASN A 254 -26.15 24.04 -6.39
N PHE A 255 -26.32 25.36 -6.52
CA PHE A 255 -25.60 26.14 -7.51
C PHE A 255 -24.12 26.28 -7.11
N PRO A 256 -23.18 26.18 -8.07
CA PRO A 256 -21.76 26.26 -7.77
C PRO A 256 -21.35 27.65 -7.27
N LEU A 257 -20.60 27.68 -6.18
CA LEU A 257 -19.99 28.86 -5.59
C LEU A 257 -18.50 28.86 -5.86
N LEU A 258 -17.99 30.00 -6.32
CA LEU A 258 -16.56 30.18 -6.59
C LEU A 258 -15.78 30.17 -5.26
N PRO A 259 -14.55 29.66 -5.24
CA PRO A 259 -13.74 29.65 -4.02
C PRO A 259 -13.42 31.07 -3.56
N GLU A 260 -13.66 31.36 -2.28
CA GLU A 260 -13.49 32.68 -1.68
C GLU A 260 -12.01 33.08 -1.64
N ASN A 261 -11.57 33.78 -2.68
CA ASN A 261 -10.25 34.38 -2.73
C ASN A 261 -10.42 35.88 -2.93
N THR A 262 -10.70 36.61 -1.84
CA THR A 262 -10.49 38.06 -1.57
C THR A 262 -10.60 39.09 -2.71
N LEU A 263 -11.24 38.78 -3.83
CA LEU A 263 -11.47 39.65 -4.97
C LEU A 263 -12.95 39.98 -5.04
N ASP A 264 -13.25 41.27 -5.11
CA ASP A 264 -14.59 41.85 -5.09
C ASP A 264 -15.59 41.19 -6.08
N PRO A 265 -15.20 40.82 -7.33
CA PRO A 265 -16.13 40.17 -8.26
C PRO A 265 -16.59 38.78 -7.81
N ILE A 266 -15.74 38.01 -7.11
CA ILE A 266 -16.08 36.66 -6.64
C ILE A 266 -17.11 36.76 -5.51
N SER A 267 -16.92 37.69 -4.58
CA SER A 267 -17.89 37.93 -3.50
C SER A 267 -19.23 38.41 -4.04
N ILE A 268 -19.24 39.28 -5.05
CA ILE A 268 -20.47 39.74 -5.70
C ILE A 268 -21.19 38.57 -6.37
N TYR A 269 -20.47 37.73 -7.12
CA TYR A 269 -21.04 36.54 -7.75
C TYR A 269 -21.64 35.58 -6.71
N ASN A 270 -20.86 35.16 -5.71
CA ASN A 270 -21.32 34.21 -4.70
C ASN A 270 -22.54 34.76 -3.92
N ARG A 271 -22.53 36.04 -3.54
CA ARG A 271 -23.67 36.68 -2.87
C ARG A 271 -24.92 36.71 -3.74
N THR A 272 -24.76 37.04 -5.03
CA THR A 272 -25.87 37.08 -5.98
C THR A 272 -26.49 35.69 -6.15
N ILE A 273 -25.64 34.67 -6.33
CA ILE A 273 -26.08 33.28 -6.50
C ILE A 273 -26.78 32.76 -5.23
N LEU A 274 -26.27 33.07 -4.04
CA LEU A 274 -26.94 32.73 -2.77
C LEU A 274 -28.29 33.42 -2.61
N GLN A 275 -28.41 34.69 -3.02
CA GLN A 275 -29.68 35.40 -2.96
C GLN A 275 -30.71 34.82 -3.94
N LEU A 276 -30.29 34.51 -5.16
CA LEU A 276 -31.14 33.85 -6.16
C LEU A 276 -31.60 32.48 -5.68
N ASP A 277 -30.69 31.68 -5.13
CA ASP A 277 -30.98 30.36 -4.56
C ASP A 277 -32.11 30.43 -3.52
N LYS A 278 -32.01 31.37 -2.58
CA LYS A 278 -33.02 31.61 -1.56
C LYS A 278 -34.36 32.04 -2.17
N GLN A 279 -34.34 33.03 -3.07
CA GLN A 279 -35.57 33.53 -3.69
C GLN A 279 -36.31 32.45 -4.49
N MET A 280 -35.57 31.62 -5.25
CA MET A 280 -36.16 30.52 -6.00
C MET A 280 -36.72 29.43 -5.08
N TYR A 281 -36.04 29.14 -3.97
CA TYR A 281 -36.54 28.21 -2.96
C TYR A 281 -37.84 28.72 -2.31
N ASP A 282 -37.88 29.98 -1.90
CA ASP A 282 -39.08 30.60 -1.30
C ASP A 282 -40.26 30.58 -2.28
N LEU A 283 -40.04 30.90 -3.56
CA LEU A 283 -41.07 30.81 -4.60
C LEU A 283 -41.57 29.38 -4.80
N LYS A 284 -40.68 28.38 -4.78
CA LYS A 284 -41.06 26.97 -4.87
C LYS A 284 -41.96 26.56 -3.69
N GLN A 285 -41.60 26.95 -2.47
CA GLN A 285 -42.40 26.68 -1.27
C GLN A 285 -43.78 27.32 -1.33
N GLN A 286 -43.89 28.56 -1.83
CA GLN A 286 -45.18 29.22 -2.03
C GLN A 286 -46.04 28.48 -3.06
N ILE A 287 -45.46 28.04 -4.18
CA ILE A 287 -46.16 27.28 -5.21
C ILE A 287 -46.65 25.94 -4.65
N ASP A 288 -45.81 25.21 -3.92
CA ASP A 288 -46.17 23.92 -3.33
C ASP A 288 -47.26 24.08 -2.26
N TRP A 289 -47.20 25.16 -1.45
CA TRP A 289 -48.26 25.51 -0.51
C TRP A 289 -49.58 25.79 -1.23
N LEU A 290 -49.58 26.62 -2.29
CA LEU A 290 -50.79 26.91 -3.07
C LEU A 290 -51.38 25.64 -3.69
N LYS A 291 -50.54 24.75 -4.23
CA LYS A 291 -50.98 23.45 -4.77
C LYS A 291 -51.61 22.56 -3.70
N SER A 292 -51.13 22.60 -2.46
CA SER A 292 -51.72 21.82 -1.35
C SER A 292 -53.10 22.31 -0.90
N LYS A 293 -53.53 23.50 -1.36
CA LYS A 293 -54.82 24.11 -1.06
C LYS A 293 -55.88 23.89 -2.15
N ILE A 294 -55.50 23.26 -3.26
CA ILE A 294 -56.36 22.89 -4.39
C ILE A 294 -56.61 21.38 -4.30
#